data_AF-A0A6A3NNE7-F1
#
_entry.id   AF-A0A6A3NNE7-F1
#
_cell.length_a   1.000
_cell.length_b   1.000
_cell.length_c   1.000
_cell.angle_alpha   90.00
_cell.angle_beta   90.00
_cell.angle_gamma   90.00
#
_symmetry.space_group_name_H-M   'P 1'
#
loop_
_entity.id
_entity.type
_entity.pdbx_description
1 polymer ?
#
loop_
_entity_poly.entity_id
_entity_poly.type
_entity_poly.pdbx_seq_one_letter_code
_entity_poly.pdbx_strand_id
1 'polypeptide(L)'
;MEELDEGGLRQAELRLESHEVKRLIHEALCKKSFPPVVQYPEAARGDVLLSSLFQWPVIVWVPECVNPTKKPYCIMPECSCTPRVKEYKQRTVEDVNSKCHLLYIKYQCASDSKSCFCTVTTSLEFRSR
;
A
#
# COMPACT_ATOMS: atom_id res chain seq x y z
N MET A 1 14.76 5.13 -36.45
CA MET A 1 13.43 4.89 -35.87
C MET A 1 13.73 4.33 -34.49
N GLU A 2 13.84 5.22 -33.51
CA GLU A 2 14.15 4.84 -32.14
C GLU A 2 12.86 4.34 -31.50
N GLU A 3 12.87 3.10 -31.07
CA GLU A 3 11.82 2.46 -30.26
C GLU A 3 11.67 3.27 -28.97
N LEU A 4 10.66 4.15 -28.93
CA LEU A 4 10.28 4.85 -27.72
C LEU A 4 9.73 3.82 -26.73
N ASP A 5 10.37 3.74 -25.57
CA ASP A 5 9.97 2.99 -24.38
C ASP A 5 8.61 3.46 -23.85
N GLU A 6 7.53 3.07 -24.55
CA GLU A 6 6.14 3.34 -24.15
C GLU A 6 5.73 2.51 -22.91
N GLY A 7 6.53 1.52 -22.51
CA GLY A 7 6.29 0.67 -21.35
C GLY A 7 6.53 1.39 -20.01
N GLY A 8 7.57 2.22 -19.94
CA GLY A 8 7.93 2.96 -18.73
C GLY A 8 7.04 4.17 -18.42
N LEU A 9 6.62 4.90 -19.47
CA LEU A 9 5.78 6.11 -19.34
C LEU A 9 4.36 5.79 -18.84
N ARG A 10 3.74 4.71 -19.32
CA ARG A 10 2.38 4.30 -18.89
C ARG A 10 2.32 3.80 -17.45
N GLN A 11 3.43 3.28 -16.91
CA GLN A 11 3.50 2.85 -15.50
C GLN A 11 3.61 4.03 -14.52
N ALA A 12 4.25 5.13 -14.92
CA ALA A 12 4.41 6.32 -14.09
C ALA A 12 3.10 7.11 -13.98
N GLU A 13 2.35 7.22 -15.09
CA GLU A 13 1.05 7.93 -15.15
C GLU A 13 -0.06 7.28 -14.30
N LEU A 14 0.10 6.02 -13.91
CA LEU A 14 -0.92 5.30 -13.15
C LEU A 14 -0.62 5.27 -11.64
N ARG A 15 0.55 5.70 -11.17
CA ARG A 15 0.83 5.71 -9.72
C ARG A 15 -0.01 6.76 -9.03
N LEU A 16 -0.57 6.41 -7.88
CA LEU A 16 -1.27 7.38 -7.05
C LEU A 16 -0.28 8.39 -6.46
N GLU A 17 -0.73 9.62 -6.29
CA GLU A 17 0.06 10.64 -5.62
C GLU A 17 0.37 10.27 -4.17
N SER A 18 1.53 10.68 -3.66
CA SER A 18 1.98 10.29 -2.31
C SER A 18 1.03 10.77 -1.20
N HIS A 19 0.38 11.92 -1.38
CA HIS A 19 -0.62 12.41 -0.43
C HIS A 19 -1.90 11.56 -0.46
N GLU A 20 -2.28 11.07 -1.63
CA GLU A 20 -3.47 10.24 -1.83
C GLU A 20 -3.29 8.85 -1.22
N VAL A 21 -2.12 8.25 -1.40
CA VAL A 21 -1.76 6.99 -0.74
C VAL A 21 -1.88 7.11 0.78
N LYS A 22 -1.34 8.20 1.36
CA LYS A 22 -1.44 8.47 2.80
C LYS A 22 -2.90 8.63 3.24
N ARG A 23 -3.68 9.40 2.48
CA ARG A 23 -5.09 9.67 2.77
C ARG A 23 -5.90 8.37 2.84
N LEU A 24 -5.78 7.51 1.82
CA LEU A 24 -6.49 6.23 1.73
C LEU A 24 -6.09 5.25 2.84
N ILE A 25 -4.79 5.19 3.18
CA ILE A 25 -4.30 4.36 4.28
C ILE A 25 -4.86 4.85 5.63
N HIS A 26 -4.83 6.15 5.89
CA HIS A 26 -5.40 6.71 7.12
C HIS A 26 -6.90 6.49 7.22
N GLU A 27 -7.62 6.61 6.10
CA GLU A 27 -9.04 6.32 6.03
C GLU A 27 -9.35 4.87 6.40
N ALA A 28 -8.60 3.91 5.85
CA ALA A 28 -8.75 2.49 6.16
C ALA A 28 -8.41 2.17 7.64
N LEU A 29 -7.38 2.80 8.20
CA LEU A 29 -7.05 2.69 9.63
C LEU A 29 -8.17 3.21 10.53
N CYS A 30 -8.78 4.34 10.18
CA CYS A 30 -9.88 4.94 10.93
C CYS A 30 -11.15 4.08 10.87
N LYS A 31 -11.48 3.57 9.68
CA LYS A 31 -12.67 2.74 9.42
C LYS A 31 -12.52 1.28 9.86
N LYS A 32 -11.32 0.86 10.27
CA LYS A 32 -10.98 -0.54 10.54
C LYS A 32 -11.31 -1.45 9.35
N SER A 33 -10.92 -1.00 8.15
CA SER A 33 -11.23 -1.67 6.88
C SER A 33 -10.35 -2.92 6.65
N PHE A 34 -10.52 -3.93 7.49
CA PHE A 34 -9.87 -5.23 7.33
C PHE A 34 -10.87 -6.36 7.65
N PRO A 35 -11.00 -7.40 6.79
CA PRO A 35 -10.17 -7.74 5.63
C PRO A 35 -10.25 -6.69 4.49
N PRO A 36 -9.18 -6.55 3.68
CA PRO A 36 -9.14 -5.53 2.63
C PRO A 36 -10.15 -5.88 1.53
N VAL A 37 -10.82 -4.85 1.01
CA VAL A 37 -11.78 -4.97 -0.09
C VAL A 37 -11.27 -4.15 -1.27
N VAL A 38 -11.47 -4.66 -2.48
CA VAL A 38 -11.14 -3.96 -3.72
C VAL A 38 -12.05 -2.75 -3.88
N GLN A 39 -11.44 -1.57 -4.01
CA GLN A 39 -12.12 -0.31 -4.23
C GLN A 39 -12.05 0.03 -5.71
N TYR A 40 -13.20 -0.10 -6.37
CA TYR A 40 -13.35 0.23 -7.78
C TYR A 40 -13.57 1.74 -7.95
N PRO A 41 -12.88 2.42 -8.89
CA PRO A 41 -13.08 3.84 -9.14
C PRO A 41 -14.55 4.20 -9.44
N GLU A 42 -15.26 3.33 -10.15
CA GLU A 42 -16.67 3.49 -10.51
C GLU A 42 -17.64 3.29 -9.34
N ALA A 43 -17.18 2.73 -8.21
CA ALA A 43 -18.00 2.58 -7.01
C ALA A 43 -18.12 3.88 -6.20
N ALA A 44 -17.37 4.94 -6.56
CA ALA A 44 -17.49 6.25 -5.94
C ALA A 44 -18.89 6.83 -6.21
N ARG A 45 -19.59 7.26 -5.15
CA ARG A 45 -20.94 7.84 -5.28
C ARG A 45 -20.85 9.22 -5.93
N GLY A 46 -21.48 9.40 -7.10
CA GLY A 46 -21.54 10.68 -7.83
C GLY A 46 -21.65 10.47 -9.34
N ASP A 47 -21.49 11.55 -10.13
CA ASP A 47 -21.35 11.47 -11.58
C ASP A 47 -20.00 10.82 -11.92
N VAL A 48 -20.03 9.50 -12.11
CA VAL A 48 -18.85 8.74 -12.52
C VAL A 48 -18.45 9.20 -13.93
N LEU A 49 -17.34 9.93 -14.02
CA LEU A 49 -16.73 10.24 -15.31
C LEU A 49 -16.33 8.93 -15.98
N LEU A 50 -16.59 8.80 -17.28
CA LEU A 50 -16.17 7.61 -18.05
C LEU A 50 -14.66 7.35 -17.96
N SER A 51 -13.86 8.40 -17.72
CA SER A 51 -12.42 8.29 -17.48
C SER A 51 -12.08 7.47 -16.23
N SER A 52 -12.96 7.40 -15.23
CA SER A 52 -12.78 6.59 -14.03
C SER A 52 -12.75 5.09 -14.32
N LEU A 53 -13.43 4.61 -15.37
CA LEU A 53 -13.42 3.19 -15.76
C LEU A 53 -12.05 2.70 -16.23
N PHE A 54 -11.15 3.62 -16.59
CA PHE A 54 -9.79 3.29 -17.01
C PHE A 54 -8.77 3.37 -15.87
N GLN A 55 -9.19 3.78 -14.67
CA GLN A 55 -8.33 3.81 -13.49
C GLN A 55 -8.25 2.41 -12.87
N TRP A 56 -7.11 2.11 -12.25
CA TRP A 56 -6.95 0.81 -11.58
C TRP A 56 -7.64 0.80 -10.22
N PRO A 57 -8.28 -0.31 -9.84
CA PRO A 57 -8.81 -0.49 -8.51
C PRO A 57 -7.75 -0.40 -7.42
N VAL A 58 -8.16 0.03 -6.23
CA VAL A 58 -7.28 0.21 -5.07
C VAL A 58 -7.58 -0.84 -4.00
N ILE A 59 -6.54 -1.45 -3.46
CA ILE A 59 -6.58 -2.35 -2.31
C ILE A 59 -5.72 -1.73 -1.21
N VAL A 60 -6.31 -1.49 -0.03
CA VAL A 60 -5.58 -0.93 1.12
C VAL A 60 -5.32 -2.03 2.14
N TRP A 61 -4.06 -2.40 2.32
CA TRP A 61 -3.62 -3.45 3.24
C TRP A 61 -3.09 -2.87 4.56
N VAL A 62 -3.94 -2.90 5.58
CA VAL A 62 -3.64 -2.38 6.93
C VAL A 62 -4.21 -3.31 8.03
N PRO A 63 -3.70 -4.54 8.18
CA PRO A 63 -4.20 -5.50 9.18
C PRO A 63 -4.15 -4.96 10.63
N GLU A 64 -3.23 -4.06 10.94
CA GLU A 64 -3.09 -3.46 12.26
C GLU A 64 -4.29 -2.62 12.71
N CYS A 65 -5.22 -2.29 11.80
CA CYS A 65 -6.46 -1.60 12.16
C CYS A 65 -7.40 -2.45 13.04
N VAL A 66 -7.27 -3.79 13.01
CA VAL A 66 -8.03 -4.70 13.89
C VAL A 66 -7.38 -4.89 15.25
N ASN A 67 -6.12 -4.49 15.42
CA ASN A 67 -5.43 -4.59 16.70
C ASN A 67 -6.12 -3.66 17.72
N PRO A 68 -6.37 -4.10 18.96
CA PRO A 68 -7.00 -3.26 19.99
C PRO A 68 -6.25 -1.95 20.24
N THR A 69 -4.92 -2.00 20.13
CA THR A 69 -4.03 -0.85 20.29
C THR A 69 -3.89 0.01 19.03
N LYS A 70 -4.46 -0.43 17.90
CA LYS A 70 -4.27 0.12 16.53
C LYS A 70 -2.79 0.28 16.15
N LYS A 71 -1.92 -0.53 16.75
CA LYS A 71 -0.47 -0.50 16.53
C LYS A 71 -0.03 -1.81 15.88
N PRO A 72 0.92 -1.76 14.93
CA PRO A 72 1.52 -2.96 14.37
C PRO A 72 2.34 -3.71 15.42
N TYR A 73 2.45 -5.04 15.26
CA TYR A 73 3.42 -5.85 16.01
C TYR A 73 4.73 -5.92 15.22
N CYS A 74 5.87 -5.91 15.92
CA CYS A 74 7.15 -6.15 15.26
C CYS A 74 7.28 -7.62 14.89
N ILE A 75 7.66 -7.89 13.63
CA ILE A 75 7.88 -9.26 13.14
C ILE A 75 9.35 -9.69 13.24
N MET A 76 10.22 -8.82 13.75
CA MET A 76 11.63 -9.16 13.94
C MET A 76 11.73 -10.26 15.00
N PRO A 77 12.58 -11.28 14.80
CA PRO A 77 12.81 -12.32 15.78
C PRO A 77 13.14 -11.71 17.14
N GLU A 78 12.46 -12.18 18.19
CA GLU A 78 12.69 -11.78 19.58
C GLU A 78 12.45 -10.28 19.88
N CYS A 79 11.84 -9.49 18.98
CA CYS A 79 11.45 -8.10 19.28
C CYS A 79 10.00 -7.98 19.73
N SER A 80 9.79 -7.44 20.93
CA SER A 80 8.47 -7.03 21.45
C SER A 80 8.19 -5.53 21.27
N CYS A 81 9.04 -4.85 20.49
CA CYS A 81 8.95 -3.43 20.24
C CYS A 81 7.69 -3.02 19.49
N THR A 82 7.18 -1.81 19.73
CA THR A 82 6.20 -1.17 18.84
C THR A 82 6.94 -0.52 17.67
N PRO A 83 6.80 -1.03 16.44
CA PRO A 83 7.51 -0.49 15.30
C PRO A 83 6.90 0.83 14.84
N ARG A 84 7.72 1.65 14.18
CA ARG A 84 7.33 2.99 13.72
C ARG A 84 7.00 2.97 12.23
N VAL A 85 6.07 3.81 11.81
CA VAL A 85 5.81 4.03 10.38
C VAL A 85 7.06 4.66 9.77
N LYS A 86 7.62 4.00 8.75
CA LYS A 86 8.76 4.52 7.99
C LYS A 86 8.31 5.18 6.71
N GLU A 87 7.41 4.52 5.98
CA GLU A 87 6.96 4.98 4.67
C GLU A 87 5.61 4.38 4.31
N TYR A 88 4.78 5.14 3.61
CA TYR A 88 3.57 4.66 2.97
C TYR A 88 3.92 4.22 1.55
N LYS A 89 3.68 2.95 1.24
CA LYS A 89 4.09 2.33 -0.02
C LYS A 89 2.88 2.02 -0.88
N GLN A 90 3.12 2.00 -2.18
CA GLN A 90 2.21 1.44 -3.17
C GLN A 90 3.01 0.57 -4.13
N ARG A 91 2.37 -0.50 -4.61
CA ARG A 91 2.85 -1.30 -5.72
C ARG A 91 1.68 -1.70 -6.61
N THR A 92 1.95 -1.94 -7.88
CA THR A 92 0.99 -2.56 -8.78
C THR A 92 1.00 -4.06 -8.55
N VAL A 93 -0.18 -4.65 -8.41
CA VAL A 93 -0.38 -6.10 -8.36
C VAL A 93 -1.21 -6.49 -9.56
N GLU A 94 -0.78 -7.51 -10.27
CA GLU A 94 -1.52 -8.09 -11.40
C GLU A 94 -2.23 -9.35 -10.91
N ASP A 95 -3.53 -9.41 -11.17
CA ASP A 95 -4.38 -10.58 -11.04
C ASP A 95 -4.80 -11.05 -12.45
N VAL A 96 -5.34 -12.27 -12.56
CA VAL A 96 -5.69 -12.91 -13.84
C VAL A 96 -6.55 -12.00 -14.74
N ASN A 97 -7.43 -11.20 -14.14
CA ASN A 97 -8.39 -10.37 -14.86
C ASN A 97 -8.18 -8.85 -14.69
N SER A 98 -7.23 -8.40 -13.86
CA SER A 98 -7.13 -6.97 -13.52
C SER A 98 -5.78 -6.57 -12.92
N LYS A 99 -5.39 -5.31 -13.11
CA LYS A 99 -4.28 -4.67 -12.39
C LYS A 99 -4.84 -3.77 -11.29
N CYS A 100 -4.24 -3.82 -10.10
CA CYS A 100 -4.69 -3.06 -8.93
C CYS A 100 -3.53 -2.34 -8.24
N HIS A 101 -3.82 -1.20 -7.63
CA HIS A 101 -2.91 -0.56 -6.68
C HIS A 101 -3.04 -1.21 -5.31
N LEU A 102 -1.97 -1.85 -4.83
CA LEU A 102 -1.87 -2.29 -3.45
C LEU A 102 -1.15 -1.23 -2.62
N LEU A 103 -1.86 -0.64 -1.66
CA LEU A 103 -1.35 0.35 -0.72
C LEU A 103 -1.08 -0.33 0.62
N TYR A 104 0.08 -0.06 1.20
CA TYR A 104 0.50 -0.68 2.47
C TYR A 104 1.52 0.17 3.21
N ILE A 105 1.78 -0.19 4.48
CA ILE A 105 2.73 0.53 5.32
C ILE A 105 4.03 -0.25 5.45
N LYS A 106 5.14 0.45 5.25
CA LYS A 106 6.48 -0.02 5.63
C LYS A 106 6.80 0.45 7.04
N TYR A 107 7.16 -0.49 7.88
CA TYR A 107 7.54 -0.25 9.26
C TYR A 107 9.04 -0.37 9.48
N GLN A 108 9.52 0.33 10.49
CA GLN A 108 10.87 0.22 11.02
C GLN A 108 10.80 -0.34 12.44
N CYS A 109 11.63 -1.36 12.71
CA CYS A 109 11.81 -1.87 14.05
C CYS A 109 12.33 -0.74 14.96
N ALA A 110 11.71 -0.53 16.12
CA ALA A 110 12.14 0.52 17.04
C ALA A 110 13.45 0.15 17.76
N SER A 111 13.74 -1.14 17.92
CA SER A 111 14.97 -1.64 18.54
C SER A 111 16.14 -1.76 17.57
N ASP A 112 15.88 -1.85 16.26
CA ASP A 112 16.90 -1.87 15.21
C ASP A 112 16.49 -0.99 14.04
N SER A 113 17.14 0.17 13.94
CA SER A 113 16.87 1.16 12.90
C SER A 113 17.25 0.68 11.48
N LYS A 114 18.03 -0.39 11.34
CA LYS A 114 18.37 -0.96 10.02
C LYS A 114 17.29 -1.88 9.49
N SER A 115 16.51 -2.50 10.39
CA SER A 115 15.51 -3.49 10.05
C SER A 115 14.17 -2.86 9.71
N CYS A 116 13.65 -3.20 8.53
CA CYS A 116 12.34 -2.78 8.06
C CYS A 116 11.52 -3.97 7.59
N PHE A 117 10.20 -3.84 7.68
CA PHE A 117 9.30 -4.86 7.21
C PHE A 117 7.98 -4.26 6.74
N CYS A 118 7.16 -5.07 6.07
CA CYS A 118 5.76 -4.77 5.83
C CYS A 118 4.94 -6.03 6.13
N THR A 119 3.62 -5.90 6.23
CA THR A 119 2.72 -7.03 6.54
C THR A 119 2.18 -7.71 5.28
N VAL A 120 2.52 -7.19 4.10
CA VAL A 120 2.10 -7.75 2.79
C VAL A 120 2.96 -8.95 2.41
N THR A 121 4.26 -8.89 2.69
CA THR A 121 5.20 -9.98 2.47
C THR A 121 5.96 -10.22 3.77
N THR A 122 6.15 -11.47 4.15
CA THR A 122 6.93 -11.85 5.36
C THR A 122 8.44 -11.62 5.20
N SER A 123 8.86 -10.97 4.11
CA SER A 123 10.26 -10.67 3.80
C SER A 123 10.77 -9.49 4.62
N LEU A 124 11.80 -9.72 5.43
CA LEU A 124 12.57 -8.67 6.08
C LEU A 124 13.43 -7.93 5.05
N GLU A 125 13.36 -6.60 5.04
CA GLU A 125 14.21 -5.76 4.21
C GLU A 125 15.37 -5.20 5.04
N PHE A 126 16.58 -5.71 4.82
CA PHE A 126 17.81 -5.15 5.37
C PHE A 126 18.36 -4.10 4.42
N ARG A 127 18.62 -2.89 4.92
CA ARG A 127 19.38 -1.88 4.15
C ARG A 127 20.88 -2.10 4.35
N SER A 128 21.54 -2.69 3.34
CA SER A 128 23.00 -2.63 3.20
C SER A 128 23.41 -1.19 2.86
N ARG A 129 24.46 -0.69 3.51
CA ARG A 129 25.00 0.66 3.30
C ARG A 129 25.69 0.78 1.95
#